data_AF-A0AB38D146-F1
#
_entry.id   AF-A0AB38D146-F1
#
_cell.length_a   1.000
_cell.length_b   1.000
_cell.length_c   1.000
_cell.angle_alpha   90.00
_cell.angle_beta   90.00
_cell.angle_gamma   90.00
#
_symmetry.space_group_name_H-M   'P 1'
#
loop_
_entity.id
_entity.type
_entity.pdbx_description
1 polymer ?
#
loop_
_entity_poly.entity_id
_entity_poly.type
_entity_poly.pdbx_seq_one_letter_code
_entity_poly.pdbx_strand_id
1 'polypeptide(L)'
;MNITELSTNDNAIRIHIKGRGIDGIAKVGIRAHTVKADSYWDGDKRVEQPALTTARLTLSFAPDELTVNGKKYDNYEHAAFEPARLACWHEEIRDMLTDTGMQRIGYRATMSYTHLTDSARDKVKQAVILAADKYLTIEAAKDALVADALDDVDTATKKRVEAEREETAARERLAAMRAL
;
A
#
# COMPACT_ATOMS: atom_id res chain seq x y z
N MET A 1 -10.84 -12.06 -18.03
CA MET A 1 -10.75 -10.63 -17.70
C MET A 1 -9.38 -10.18 -18.16
N ASN A 2 -9.27 -8.99 -18.75
CA ASN A 2 -8.03 -8.54 -19.37
C ASN A 2 -7.63 -7.17 -18.80
N ILE A 3 -6.31 -6.95 -18.69
CA ILE A 3 -5.70 -5.70 -18.28
C ILE A 3 -4.76 -5.23 -19.40
N THR A 4 -5.00 -4.02 -19.89
CA THR A 4 -4.18 -3.39 -20.95
C THR A 4 -3.57 -2.09 -20.40
N GLU A 5 -2.29 -1.86 -20.64
CA GLU A 5 -1.66 -0.59 -20.27
C GLU A 5 -2.11 0.53 -21.21
N LEU A 6 -2.34 1.71 -20.64
CA LEU A 6 -2.66 2.92 -21.37
C LEU A 6 -1.40 3.78 -21.44
N SER A 7 -1.08 4.27 -22.64
CA SER A 7 -0.01 5.26 -22.82
C SER A 7 -0.42 6.58 -22.18
N THR A 8 0.36 7.07 -21.21
CA THR A 8 0.10 8.34 -20.55
C THR A 8 1.36 9.20 -20.44
N ASN A 9 1.16 10.51 -20.29
CA ASN A 9 2.25 11.49 -20.21
C ASN A 9 2.68 11.82 -18.76
N ASP A 10 2.08 11.17 -17.77
CA ASP A 10 2.19 11.52 -16.35
C ASP A 10 3.04 10.56 -15.51
N ASN A 11 3.88 9.74 -16.18
CA ASN A 11 4.74 8.71 -15.58
C ASN A 11 3.99 7.72 -14.66
N ALA A 12 2.66 7.69 -14.69
CA ALA A 12 1.84 6.78 -13.92
C ALA A 12 1.44 5.59 -14.79
N ILE A 13 1.55 4.39 -14.24
CA ILE A 13 0.99 3.20 -14.87
C ILE A 13 -0.54 3.32 -14.79
N ARG A 14 -1.20 3.60 -15.92
CA ARG A 14 -2.64 3.48 -16.06
C ARG A 14 -2.99 2.21 -16.80
N ILE A 15 -4.04 1.55 -16.34
CA ILE A 15 -4.54 0.32 -16.95
C ILE A 15 -6.01 0.43 -17.28
N HIS A 16 -6.41 -0.13 -18.42
CA HIS A 16 -7.80 -0.42 -18.73
C HIS A 16 -8.10 -1.87 -18.35
N ILE A 17 -9.11 -2.03 -17.49
CA ILE A 17 -9.61 -3.31 -17.01
C ILE A 17 -10.91 -3.58 -17.75
N LYS A 18 -10.94 -4.67 -18.52
CA LYS A 18 -12.13 -5.09 -19.26
C LYS A 18 -12.46 -6.55 -19.01
N GLY A 19 -13.71 -6.81 -18.63
CA GLY A 19 -14.20 -8.15 -18.33
C GLY A 19 -15.72 -8.25 -18.39
N ARG A 20 -16.25 -9.45 -18.13
CA ARG A 20 -17.69 -9.66 -18.09
C ARG A 20 -18.29 -8.85 -16.93
N GLY A 21 -19.02 -7.79 -17.26
CA GLY A 21 -19.67 -6.93 -16.27
C GLY A 21 -18.72 -6.05 -15.48
N ILE A 22 -17.50 -5.80 -15.96
CA ILE A 22 -16.59 -4.77 -15.43
C ILE A 22 -15.86 -4.08 -16.57
N ASP A 23 -15.85 -2.77 -16.54
CA ASP A 23 -15.08 -1.91 -17.42
C ASP A 23 -14.58 -0.73 -16.60
N GLY A 24 -13.27 -0.49 -16.58
CA GLY A 24 -12.78 0.70 -15.91
C GLY A 24 -11.31 1.00 -16.11
N ILE A 25 -10.95 2.26 -15.86
CA ILE A 25 -9.57 2.76 -15.93
C ILE A 25 -9.06 2.96 -14.51
N ALA A 26 -7.90 2.38 -14.21
CA ALA A 26 -7.28 2.50 -12.90
C ALA A 26 -5.85 3.00 -13.02
N LYS A 27 -5.44 3.81 -12.05
CA LYS A 27 -4.02 4.06 -11.77
C LYS A 27 -3.49 2.95 -10.88
N VAL A 28 -2.39 2.32 -11.29
CA VAL A 28 -1.65 1.35 -10.48
C VAL A 28 -0.70 2.12 -9.55
N GLY A 29 -0.75 1.81 -8.27
CA GLY A 29 0.18 2.29 -7.26
C GLY A 29 0.83 1.12 -6.55
N ILE A 30 2.13 1.19 -6.30
CA ILE A 30 2.86 0.23 -5.49
C ILE A 30 3.57 1.02 -4.40
N ARG A 31 3.35 0.63 -3.15
CA ARG A 31 3.87 1.34 -1.98
C ARG A 31 4.25 0.37 -0.89
N ALA A 32 5.19 0.76 -0.04
CA ALA A 32 5.48 0.03 1.19
C ALA A 32 4.23 -0.02 2.08
N HIS A 33 4.13 -1.11 2.84
CA HIS A 33 3.09 -1.39 3.80
C HIS A 33 3.66 -2.23 4.94
N THR A 34 3.53 -1.72 6.16
CA THR A 34 3.97 -2.41 7.36
C THR A 34 2.86 -3.31 7.90
N VAL A 35 3.13 -4.60 7.92
CA VAL A 35 2.35 -5.58 8.68
C VAL A 35 2.79 -5.47 10.14
N LYS A 36 1.85 -5.07 11.01
CA LYS A 36 2.12 -4.84 12.44
C LYS A 36 2.66 -6.10 13.12
N ALA A 37 3.47 -5.89 14.15
CA ALA A 37 3.89 -6.96 15.05
C ALA A 37 2.65 -7.62 15.66
N ASP A 38 2.70 -8.94 15.82
CA ASP A 38 1.65 -9.75 16.41
C ASP A 38 2.25 -10.88 17.24
N SER A 39 1.44 -11.51 18.07
CA SER A 39 1.86 -12.70 18.82
C SER A 39 0.66 -13.61 19.06
N TYR A 40 0.88 -14.91 18.99
CA TYR A 40 -0.16 -15.90 19.30
C TYR A 40 0.37 -17.00 20.21
N TRP A 41 -0.54 -17.75 20.82
CA TRP A 41 -0.22 -18.93 21.62
C TRP A 41 -0.30 -20.18 20.73
N ASP A 42 0.80 -20.92 20.58
CA ASP A 42 0.83 -22.14 19.75
C ASP A 42 0.42 -23.42 20.51
N GLY A 43 0.15 -23.29 21.81
CA GLY A 43 -0.15 -24.39 22.72
C GLY A 43 0.90 -24.51 23.82
N ASP A 44 2.18 -24.33 23.47
CA ASP A 44 3.32 -24.55 24.36
C ASP A 44 4.05 -23.26 24.71
N LYS A 45 4.02 -22.26 23.82
CA LYS A 45 4.68 -20.97 24.02
C LYS A 45 3.96 -19.84 23.29
N ARG A 46 4.32 -18.62 23.69
CA ARG A 46 3.98 -17.43 22.93
C ARG A 46 4.95 -17.32 21.75
N VAL A 47 4.39 -17.29 20.54
CA VAL A 47 5.13 -17.06 19.30
C VAL A 47 5.01 -15.58 18.97
N GLU A 48 6.14 -14.88 18.98
CA GLU A 48 6.24 -13.48 18.56
C GLU A 48 6.47 -13.41 17.05
N GLN A 49 5.74 -12.51 16.39
CA GLN A 49 5.86 -12.21 14.97
C GLN A 49 6.23 -10.72 14.82
N PRO A 50 7.52 -10.38 14.62
CA PRO A 50 7.97 -8.99 14.55
C PRO A 50 7.36 -8.31 13.34
N ALA A 51 7.12 -6.99 13.45
CA ALA A 51 6.65 -6.19 12.32
C ALA A 51 7.55 -6.38 11.10
N LEU A 52 6.95 -6.34 9.92
CA LEU A 52 7.68 -6.39 8.65
C LEU A 52 7.06 -5.40 7.68
N THR A 53 7.89 -4.85 6.80
CA THR A 53 7.43 -3.95 5.74
C THR A 53 7.71 -4.60 4.39
N THR A 54 6.69 -4.62 3.53
CA THR A 54 6.79 -5.10 2.14
C THR A 54 5.88 -4.26 1.25
N ALA A 55 5.76 -4.59 -0.03
CA ALA A 55 4.93 -3.83 -0.95
C ALA A 55 3.47 -4.30 -0.98
N ARG A 56 2.57 -3.33 -1.08
CA ARG A 56 1.18 -3.52 -1.50
C ARG A 56 0.95 -2.90 -2.87
N LEU A 57 0.01 -3.45 -3.62
CA LEU A 57 -0.50 -2.84 -4.85
C LEU A 57 -1.86 -2.18 -4.57
N THR A 58 -2.11 -1.03 -5.17
CA THR A 58 -3.40 -0.34 -5.15
C THR A 58 -3.85 -0.04 -6.58
N LEU A 59 -5.13 -0.25 -6.85
CA LEU A 59 -5.83 0.27 -8.02
C LEU A 59 -6.71 1.42 -7.57
N SER A 60 -6.47 2.60 -8.14
CA SER A 60 -7.27 3.80 -7.88
C SER A 60 -8.06 4.16 -9.12
N PHE A 61 -9.38 4.17 -8.99
CA PHE A 61 -10.32 4.56 -10.03
C PHE A 61 -10.75 5.99 -9.74
N ALA A 62 -10.62 6.89 -10.71
CA ALA A 62 -11.18 8.22 -10.56
C ALA A 62 -12.72 8.15 -10.66
N PRO A 63 -13.43 9.21 -10.22
CA PRO A 63 -14.85 9.36 -10.51
C PRO A 63 -15.16 9.01 -11.96
N ASP A 64 -16.24 8.26 -12.16
CA ASP A 64 -16.75 7.88 -13.47
C ASP A 64 -15.88 6.90 -14.29
N GLU A 65 -14.72 6.48 -13.79
CA GLU A 65 -13.82 5.56 -14.48
C GLU A 65 -14.09 4.08 -14.18
N LEU A 66 -15.05 3.75 -13.31
CA LEU A 66 -15.41 2.36 -13.02
C LEU A 66 -16.89 2.10 -13.31
N THR A 67 -17.15 1.10 -14.13
CA THR A 67 -18.48 0.55 -14.38
C THR A 67 -18.50 -0.94 -14.05
N VAL A 68 -19.44 -1.34 -13.20
CA VAL A 68 -19.63 -2.76 -12.81
C VAL A 68 -21.11 -3.13 -12.92
N ASN A 69 -21.41 -4.20 -13.66
CA ASN A 69 -22.78 -4.68 -13.92
C ASN A 69 -23.73 -3.57 -14.43
N GLY A 70 -23.22 -2.64 -15.26
CA GLY A 70 -24.01 -1.52 -15.78
C GLY A 70 -24.20 -0.34 -14.83
N LYS A 71 -23.73 -0.44 -13.57
CA LYS A 71 -23.66 0.69 -12.64
C LYS A 71 -22.31 1.39 -12.77
N LYS A 72 -22.35 2.70 -13.03
CA LYS A 72 -21.18 3.58 -12.99
C LYS A 72 -20.95 4.07 -11.56
N TYR A 73 -19.70 4.18 -11.15
CA TYR A 73 -19.29 4.67 -9.83
C TYR A 73 -18.66 6.05 -10.00
N ASP A 74 -19.16 7.02 -9.25
CA ASP A 74 -18.91 8.46 -9.39
C ASP A 74 -17.98 9.03 -8.31
N ASN A 75 -17.48 8.20 -7.41
CA ASN A 75 -16.53 8.59 -6.37
C ASN A 75 -15.12 8.06 -6.68
N TYR A 76 -14.13 8.60 -5.97
CA TYR A 76 -12.82 7.97 -5.92
C TYR A 76 -12.93 6.64 -5.21
N GLU A 77 -12.40 5.60 -5.85
CA GLU A 77 -12.50 4.26 -5.33
C GLU A 77 -11.16 3.53 -5.38
N HIS A 78 -10.90 2.74 -4.35
CA HIS A 78 -9.63 2.04 -4.18
C HIS A 78 -9.84 0.55 -3.91
N ALA A 79 -9.11 -0.26 -4.68
CA ALA A 79 -8.87 -1.66 -4.39
C ALA A 79 -7.39 -1.84 -4.09
N ALA A 80 -7.06 -2.73 -3.16
CA ALA A 80 -5.68 -3.01 -2.80
C ALA A 80 -5.43 -4.51 -2.71
N PHE A 81 -4.21 -4.91 -3.04
CA PHE A 81 -3.68 -6.23 -2.78
C PHE A 81 -2.60 -6.05 -1.72
N GLU A 82 -2.98 -6.31 -0.48
CA GLU A 82 -2.22 -5.92 0.70
C GLU A 82 -1.59 -7.14 1.37
N PRO A 83 -0.33 -7.01 1.84
CA PRO A 83 0.31 -8.06 2.60
C PRO A 83 -0.38 -8.24 3.94
N ALA A 84 -0.41 -9.47 4.41
CA ALA A 84 -0.96 -9.89 5.68
C ALA A 84 -0.08 -10.99 6.28
N ARG A 85 -0.20 -11.19 7.60
CA ARG A 85 0.47 -12.31 8.27
C ARG A 85 0.03 -13.61 7.63
N LEU A 86 0.99 -14.50 7.37
CA LEU A 86 0.66 -15.82 6.86
C LEU A 86 -0.29 -16.53 7.84
N ALA A 87 -1.46 -16.90 7.33
CA ALA A 87 -2.47 -17.66 8.05
C ALA A 87 -3.05 -18.71 7.09
N CYS A 88 -3.55 -19.82 7.64
CA CYS A 88 -4.02 -20.96 6.88
C CYS A 88 -5.17 -20.67 5.90
N TRP A 89 -5.89 -19.56 6.10
CA TRP A 89 -7.02 -19.13 5.27
C TRP A 89 -6.62 -18.13 4.17
N HIS A 90 -5.35 -17.77 4.03
CA HIS A 90 -4.93 -16.92 2.92
C HIS A 90 -5.01 -17.69 1.61
N GLU A 91 -5.80 -17.15 0.68
CA GLU A 91 -5.96 -17.70 -0.67
C GLU A 91 -4.72 -17.44 -1.54
N GLU A 92 -3.95 -16.40 -1.22
CA GLU A 92 -2.77 -15.97 -1.98
C GLU A 92 -1.55 -15.86 -1.08
N ILE A 93 -0.47 -16.56 -1.44
CA ILE A 93 0.80 -16.56 -0.71
C ILE A 93 1.92 -16.31 -1.71
N ARG A 94 2.82 -15.37 -1.41
CA ARG A 94 3.93 -15.00 -2.29
C ARG A 94 5.25 -14.95 -1.53
N ASP A 95 6.32 -15.33 -2.20
CA ASP A 95 7.67 -15.01 -1.74
C ASP A 95 7.98 -13.58 -2.18
N MET A 96 8.11 -12.67 -1.21
CA MET A 96 8.24 -11.24 -1.45
C MET A 96 9.41 -10.65 -0.67
N LEU A 97 10.03 -9.64 -1.26
CA LEU A 97 11.04 -8.84 -0.59
C LEU A 97 10.41 -8.02 0.54
N THR A 98 11.00 -8.10 1.72
CA THR A 98 10.68 -7.28 2.89
C THR A 98 11.90 -6.44 3.28
N ASP A 99 11.70 -5.53 4.22
CA ASP A 99 12.75 -4.80 4.94
C ASP A 99 13.79 -5.69 5.66
N THR A 100 13.46 -6.97 5.83
CA THR A 100 14.24 -7.97 6.57
C THR A 100 14.70 -9.13 5.69
N GLY A 101 14.51 -9.05 4.37
CA GLY A 101 14.93 -10.05 3.38
C GLY A 101 13.77 -10.69 2.62
N MET A 102 14.02 -11.79 1.94
CA MET A 102 12.96 -12.52 1.23
C MET A 102 12.13 -13.32 2.24
N GLN A 103 10.80 -13.14 2.24
CA GLN A 103 9.90 -13.86 3.14
C GLN A 103 8.64 -14.32 2.41
N ARG A 104 8.04 -15.38 2.94
CA ARG A 104 6.75 -15.89 2.47
C ARG A 104 5.61 -15.15 3.18
N ILE A 105 4.85 -14.37 2.43
CA ILE A 105 3.83 -13.44 2.93
C ILE A 105 2.46 -13.81 2.37
N GLY A 106 1.43 -13.77 3.23
CA GLY A 106 0.04 -13.88 2.79
C GLY A 106 -0.40 -12.56 2.16
N TYR A 107 -1.26 -12.61 1.16
CA TYR A 107 -1.86 -11.44 0.56
C TYR A 107 -3.37 -11.54 0.56
N ARG A 108 -4.02 -10.38 0.63
CA ARG A 108 -5.47 -10.27 0.50
C ARG A 108 -5.86 -9.11 -0.40
N ALA A 109 -6.89 -9.33 -1.20
CA ALA A 109 -7.58 -8.25 -1.87
C ALA A 109 -8.51 -7.55 -0.88
N THR A 110 -8.31 -6.26 -0.67
CA THR A 110 -9.18 -5.38 0.11
C THR A 110 -9.75 -4.30 -0.79
N MET A 111 -10.94 -3.81 -0.45
CA MET A 111 -11.61 -2.80 -1.23
C MET A 111 -12.31 -1.80 -0.30
N SER A 112 -12.15 -0.50 -0.54
CA SER A 112 -12.70 0.55 0.34
C SER A 112 -14.18 0.88 0.06
N TYR A 113 -14.76 0.30 -0.99
CA TYR A 113 -16.12 0.61 -1.44
C TYR A 113 -17.18 0.17 -0.42
N THR A 114 -17.90 1.15 0.13
CA THR A 114 -19.08 0.89 0.97
C THR A 114 -20.31 0.48 0.16
N HIS A 115 -20.38 0.83 -1.13
CA HIS A 115 -21.58 0.70 -1.97
C HIS A 115 -21.50 -0.32 -3.11
N LEU A 116 -20.46 -1.15 -3.16
CA LEU A 116 -20.42 -2.28 -4.09
C LEU A 116 -21.36 -3.39 -3.61
N THR A 117 -22.09 -3.99 -4.54
CA THR A 117 -22.72 -5.30 -4.31
C THR A 117 -21.62 -6.37 -4.23
N ASP A 118 -21.91 -7.51 -3.62
CA ASP A 118 -20.91 -8.58 -3.48
C ASP A 118 -20.40 -9.08 -4.86
N SER A 119 -21.29 -9.19 -5.84
CA SER A 119 -20.91 -9.50 -7.23
C SER A 119 -20.01 -8.44 -7.87
N ALA A 120 -20.10 -7.18 -7.44
CA ALA A 120 -19.22 -6.12 -7.93
C ALA A 120 -17.87 -6.16 -7.20
N ARG A 121 -17.87 -6.44 -5.89
CA ARG A 121 -16.67 -6.70 -5.09
C ARG A 121 -15.82 -7.82 -5.66
N ASP A 122 -16.42 -8.94 -6.05
CA ASP A 122 -15.70 -10.08 -6.62
C ASP A 122 -14.99 -9.74 -7.93
N LYS A 123 -15.61 -8.93 -8.79
CA LYS A 123 -15.00 -8.50 -10.06
C LYS A 123 -13.81 -7.57 -9.83
N VAL A 124 -13.94 -6.64 -8.89
CA VAL A 124 -12.84 -5.74 -8.51
C VAL A 124 -11.71 -6.52 -7.83
N LYS A 125 -12.04 -7.51 -6.97
CA LYS A 125 -11.08 -8.45 -6.37
C LYS A 125 -10.29 -9.19 -7.45
N GLN A 126 -10.95 -9.73 -8.47
CA GLN A 126 -10.26 -10.39 -9.59
C GLN A 126 -9.34 -9.43 -10.34
N ALA A 127 -9.77 -8.18 -10.56
CA ALA A 127 -8.96 -7.17 -11.23
C ALA A 127 -7.69 -6.81 -10.42
N VAL A 128 -7.80 -6.67 -9.10
CA VAL A 128 -6.65 -6.34 -8.24
C VAL A 128 -5.64 -7.48 -8.17
N ILE A 129 -6.11 -8.74 -8.12
CA ILE A 129 -5.25 -9.93 -8.14
C ILE A 129 -4.49 -10.00 -9.47
N LEU A 130 -5.20 -9.85 -10.60
CA LEU A 130 -4.58 -9.87 -11.93
C LEU A 130 -3.57 -8.72 -12.12
N ALA A 131 -3.83 -7.55 -11.55
CA ALA A 131 -2.86 -6.45 -11.53
C ALA A 131 -1.64 -6.79 -10.65
N ALA A 132 -1.84 -7.43 -9.50
CA ALA A 132 -0.75 -7.87 -8.63
C ALA A 132 0.14 -8.92 -9.31
N ASP A 133 -0.43 -9.87 -10.06
CA ASP A 133 0.33 -10.85 -10.85
C ASP A 133 1.27 -10.18 -11.85
N LYS A 134 0.83 -9.06 -12.42
CA LYS A 134 1.58 -8.37 -13.48
C LYS A 134 2.59 -7.35 -12.94
N TYR A 135 2.21 -6.56 -11.93
CA TYR A 135 2.98 -5.37 -11.53
C TYR A 135 3.65 -5.50 -10.16
N LEU A 136 3.18 -6.37 -9.27
CA LEU A 136 3.77 -6.51 -7.93
C LEU A 136 4.98 -7.47 -7.99
N THR A 137 6.04 -7.03 -8.67
CA THR A 137 7.30 -7.77 -8.79
C THR A 137 8.24 -7.50 -7.62
N ILE A 138 9.33 -8.28 -7.53
CA ILE A 138 10.38 -8.07 -6.52
C ILE A 138 11.06 -6.72 -6.71
N GLU A 139 11.30 -6.31 -7.96
CA GLU A 139 11.88 -5.01 -8.30
C GLU A 139 10.95 -3.87 -7.91
N ALA A 140 9.66 -3.98 -8.21
CA ALA A 140 8.68 -2.98 -7.78
C ALA A 140 8.56 -2.90 -6.26
N ALA A 141 8.68 -4.05 -5.58
CA ALA A 141 8.70 -4.09 -4.12
C ALA A 141 9.95 -3.42 -3.55
N LYS A 142 11.12 -3.66 -4.17
CA LYS A 142 12.37 -2.99 -3.81
C LYS A 142 12.27 -1.48 -3.98
N ASP A 143 11.75 -1.00 -5.11
CA ASP A 143 11.60 0.43 -5.38
C ASP A 143 10.64 1.07 -4.35
N ALA A 144 9.56 0.38 -3.99
CA ALA A 144 8.63 0.84 -2.97
C ALA A 144 9.25 0.93 -1.57
N LEU A 145 10.08 -0.06 -1.19
CA LEU A 145 10.80 -0.06 0.10
C LEU A 145 11.88 1.03 0.15
N VAL A 146 12.60 1.26 -0.96
CA VAL A 146 13.59 2.34 -1.04
C VAL A 146 12.91 3.70 -0.95
N ALA A 147 11.79 3.90 -1.64
CA ALA A 147 11.02 5.14 -1.56
C ALA A 147 10.53 5.43 -0.13
N ASP A 148 10.08 4.40 0.58
CA ASP A 148 9.66 4.48 1.99
C ASP A 148 10.83 4.87 2.90
N ALA A 149 11.98 4.21 2.76
CA ALA A 149 13.19 4.54 3.52
C ALA A 149 13.70 5.97 3.24
N LEU A 150 13.54 6.49 2.02
CA LEU A 150 13.87 7.87 1.69
C LEU A 150 12.93 8.86 2.39
N ASP A 151 11.62 8.56 2.46
CA ASP A 151 10.66 9.40 3.18
C ASP A 151 10.95 9.43 4.70
N ASP A 152 11.41 8.32 5.27
CA ASP A 152 11.87 8.23 6.66
C ASP A 152 13.10 9.14 6.90
N VAL A 153 14.07 9.14 5.98
CA VAL A 153 15.25 10.02 6.06
C VAL A 153 14.86 11.49 5.97
N ASP A 154 13.96 11.84 5.06
CA ASP A 154 13.46 13.20 4.91
C ASP A 154 12.69 13.65 6.17
N THR A 155 11.87 12.76 6.73
CA THR A 155 11.13 13.01 7.96
C THR A 155 12.06 13.20 9.15
N ALA A 156 13.08 12.34 9.31
CA ALA A 156 14.07 12.46 10.37
C ALA A 156 14.88 13.77 10.24
N THR A 157 15.20 14.17 9.01
CA THR A 157 15.90 15.43 8.74
C THR A 157 15.06 16.63 9.14
N LYS A 158 13.76 16.66 8.78
CA LYS A 158 12.84 17.73 9.18
C LYS A 158 12.73 17.85 10.71
N LYS A 159 12.58 16.71 11.41
CA LYS A 159 12.52 16.67 12.88
C LYS A 159 13.80 17.20 13.52
N ARG A 160 14.98 16.84 12.99
CA ARG A 160 16.27 17.36 13.48
C ARG A 160 16.35 18.88 13.34
N VAL A 161 15.98 19.42 12.18
CA VAL A 161 15.99 20.87 11.94
C VAL A 161 15.05 21.60 12.89
N GLU A 162 13.88 21.04 13.17
CA GLU A 162 12.93 21.61 14.13
C GLU A 162 13.49 21.59 15.56
N ALA A 163 14.08 20.49 15.99
CA ALA A 163 14.73 20.39 17.31
C ALA A 163 15.90 21.37 17.48
N GLU A 164 16.74 21.55 16.44
CA GLU A 164 17.83 22.54 16.45
C GLU A 164 17.29 23.99 16.61
N ARG A 165 16.13 24.30 16.00
CA ARG A 165 15.46 25.60 16.14
C ARG A 165 14.91 25.81 17.55
N GLU A 166 14.26 24.80 18.12
CA GLU A 166 13.76 24.85 19.49
C GLU A 166 14.89 25.02 20.51
N GLU A 167 15.99 24.30 20.33
CA GLU A 167 17.18 24.43 21.19
C GLU A 167 17.76 25.86 21.12
N THR A 168 17.88 26.41 19.91
CA THR A 168 18.40 27.77 19.71
C THR A 168 17.53 28.81 20.43
N ALA A 169 16.20 28.72 20.26
CA ALA A 169 15.26 29.62 20.93
C ALA A 169 15.33 29.49 22.47
N ALA A 170 15.50 28.28 23.00
CA ALA A 170 15.66 28.06 24.44
C ALA A 170 16.98 28.67 24.97
N ARG A 171 18.08 28.52 24.23
CA ARG A 171 19.39 29.12 24.57
C ARG A 171 19.33 30.65 24.55
N GLU A 172 18.67 31.24 23.55
CA GLU A 172 18.45 32.69 23.47
C GLU A 172 17.63 33.20 24.65
N ARG A 173 16.55 32.50 25.01
CA ARG A 173 15.74 32.82 26.19
C ARG A 173 16.57 32.75 27.48
N LEU A 174 17.40 31.72 27.65
CA LEU A 174 18.29 31.59 28.80
C LEU A 174 19.32 32.73 28.85
N ALA A 175 19.92 33.08 27.72
CA ALA A 175 20.86 34.18 27.62
C ALA A 175 20.20 35.53 27.99
N ALA A 176 18.99 35.77 27.49
CA ALA A 176 18.20 36.96 27.85
C ALA A 176 17.88 37.00 29.35
N MET A 177 17.54 35.87 29.98
CA MET A 177 17.32 35.79 31.43
C MET A 177 18.59 36.04 32.25
N ARG A 178 19.76 35.60 31.77
CA ARG A 178 21.05 35.83 32.45
C ARG A 178 21.53 37.28 32.36
N ALA A 179 20.98 38.06 31.43
CA ALA A 179 21.33 39.46 31.23
C ALA A 179 20.42 40.45 32.00
N LEU A 180 19.41 39.95 32.71
CA LEU A 180 18.58 40.68 33.66
C LEU A 180 19.24 40.75 35.04
#